data_AF-A0A8S3BHG6-F1
#
_entry.id   AF-A0A8S3BHG6-F1
#
_cell.length_a   1.000
_cell.length_b   1.000
_cell.length_c   1.000
_cell.angle_alpha   90.00
_cell.angle_beta   90.00
_cell.angle_gamma   90.00
#
_symmetry.space_group_name_H-M   'P 1'
#
loop_
_entity.id
_entity.type
_entity.pdbx_description
1 polymer ?
#
loop_
_entity_poly.entity_id
_entity_poly.type
_entity_poly.pdbx_seq_one_letter_code
_entity_poly.pdbx_strand_id
1 'polypeptide(L)' 'KRSTFLLGGASVNVDLVQILADIFGKPVYAAVAPNSGALGGALRAVDVITEKSNSTTSSVECLIAAQPRSQYTAGYDEML' A
#
# COMPACT_ATOMS: atom_id res chain seq x y z
N LYS A 1 7.58 -0.82 -12.76
CA LYS A 1 6.93 0.33 -12.05
C LYS A 1 6.75 -0.07 -10.60
N ARG A 2 7.33 0.64 -9.63
CA ARG A 2 7.19 0.36 -8.18
C ARG A 2 6.07 1.26 -7.63
N SER A 3 5.06 0.67 -7.01
CA SER A 3 3.92 1.34 -6.36
C SER A 3 4.12 1.36 -4.84
N THR A 4 3.77 2.47 -4.20
CA THR A 4 3.90 2.64 -2.75
C THR A 4 2.60 2.23 -2.08
N PHE A 5 2.68 1.30 -1.13
CA PHE A 5 1.54 0.82 -0.36
C PHE A 5 1.65 1.30 1.08
N LEU A 6 0.55 1.84 1.61
CA LEU A 6 0.41 2.20 3.02
C LEU A 6 -0.52 1.21 3.71
N LEU A 7 -0.05 0.69 4.83
CA LEU A 7 -0.69 -0.33 5.65
C LEU A 7 -0.65 0.11 7.11
N GLY A 8 -1.71 -0.20 7.86
CA GLY A 8 -1.79 0.09 9.30
C GLY A 8 -2.41 1.43 9.65
N GLY A 9 -2.36 1.82 10.94
CA GLY A 9 -3.14 2.95 11.47
C GLY A 9 -2.76 4.33 10.95
N ALA A 10 -1.67 4.48 10.21
CA ALA A 10 -1.31 5.76 9.58
C ALA A 10 -2.03 5.98 8.23
N SER A 11 -2.60 4.93 7.62
CA SER A 11 -3.30 5.04 6.33
C SER A 11 -4.70 5.66 6.42
N VAL A 12 -5.23 5.86 7.64
CA VAL A 12 -6.50 6.57 7.86
C VAL A 12 -6.36 8.09 7.80
N ASN A 13 -5.15 8.65 7.94
CA ASN A 13 -4.96 10.08 7.88
C ASN A 13 -4.67 10.54 6.43
N VAL A 14 -5.66 11.18 5.81
CA VAL A 14 -5.61 11.64 4.42
C VAL A 14 -4.45 12.62 4.16
N ASP A 15 -4.12 13.47 5.14
CA ASP A 15 -3.07 14.48 4.99
C ASP A 15 -1.69 13.84 4.94
N LEU A 16 -1.44 12.83 5.79
CA LEU A 16 -0.17 12.10 5.78
C LEU A 16 0.02 11.30 4.48
N VAL A 17 -1.06 10.68 3.98
CA VAL A 17 -1.01 9.93 2.72
C VAL A 17 -0.75 10.84 1.53
N GLN A 18 -1.29 12.07 1.54
CA GLN A 18 -1.05 13.07 0.51
C GLN A 18 0.39 13.58 0.52
N ILE A 19 0.95 13.89 1.70
CA ILE A 19 2.35 14.32 1.81
C ILE A 19 3.30 13.23 1.29
N LEU A 20 3.02 11.96 1.62
CA LEU A 20 3.80 10.83 1.12
C LEU A 20 3.67 10.71 -0.40
N ALA A 21 2.48 10.89 -0.97
CA ALA A 21 2.29 10.89 -2.42
C ALA A 21 3.10 12.01 -3.10
N ASP A 22 3.12 13.19 -2.50
CA ASP A 22 3.83 14.36 -3.02
C ASP A 22 5.34 14.20 -2.96
N ILE A 23 5.90 13.66 -1.85
CA ILE A 23 7.34 13.36 -1.69
C ILE A 23 7.80 12.27 -2.66
N PHE A 24 7.06 11.16 -2.75
CA PHE A 24 7.45 10.05 -3.61
C PHE A 24 7.11 10.27 -5.09
N GLY A 25 6.40 11.37 -5.41
CA GLY A 25 5.98 11.74 -6.75
C GLY A 25 5.14 10.67 -7.45
N LYS A 26 4.45 9.83 -6.68
CA LYS A 26 3.77 8.61 -7.17
C LYS A 26 2.46 8.37 -6.44
N PRO A 27 1.49 7.74 -7.11
CA PRO A 27 0.22 7.38 -6.46
C PRO A 27 0.46 6.41 -5.32
N VAL A 28 -0.16 6.70 -4.19
CA VAL A 28 -0.08 5.90 -2.97
C VAL A 28 -1.37 5.11 -2.84
N TYR A 29 -1.22 3.82 -2.58
CA TYR A 29 -2.33 2.89 -2.44
C TYR A 29 -2.52 2.52 -0.97
N ALA A 30 -3.76 2.53 -0.50
CA ALA A 30 -4.12 2.01 0.81
C ALA A 30 -4.89 0.70 0.63
N ALA A 31 -4.42 -0.35 1.29
CA ALA A 31 -5.19 -1.58 1.40
C ALA A 31 -6.06 -1.53 2.66
N VAL A 32 -7.34 -1.83 2.50
CA VAL A 32 -8.31 -1.91 3.62
C VAL A 32 -8.24 -3.30 4.23
N ALA A 33 -7.05 -3.70 4.68
CA ALA A 33 -6.83 -4.97 5.36
C ALA A 33 -6.43 -4.70 6.82
N PRO A 34 -7.36 -4.77 7.78
CA PRO A 34 -7.00 -4.73 9.20
C PRO A 34 -6.06 -5.90 9.52
N ASN A 35 -4.97 -5.62 10.24
CA ASN A 35 -3.96 -6.61 10.64
C ASN A 35 -3.31 -7.38 9.48
N SER A 36 -2.74 -6.66 8.49
CA SER A 36 -1.97 -7.24 7.37
C SER A 36 -0.88 -8.23 7.79
N GLY A 37 -0.31 -8.08 8.99
CA GLY A 37 0.63 -9.05 9.57
C GLY A 37 0.00 -10.41 9.85
N ALA A 38 -1.22 -10.43 10.40
CA ALA A 38 -1.97 -11.66 10.64
C ALA A 38 -2.42 -12.30 9.31
N LEU A 39 -2.82 -11.48 8.33
CA LEU A 39 -3.09 -11.93 6.96
C LEU A 39 -1.87 -12.63 6.35
N GLY A 40 -0.68 -12.04 6.48
CA GLY A 40 0.56 -12.65 5.98
C GLY A 40 0.86 -14.01 6.61
N GLY A 41 0.66 -14.14 7.93
CA GLY A 41 0.81 -15.41 8.65
C GLY A 41 -0.21 -16.47 8.20
N ALA A 42 -1.49 -16.08 8.07
CA ALA A 42 -2.53 -16.95 7.56
C ALA A 42 -2.27 -17.38 6.10
N LEU A 43 -1.84 -16.46 5.23
CA LEU A 43 -1.46 -16.77 3.86
C LEU A 43 -0.30 -17.76 3.82
N ARG A 44 0.73 -17.59 4.63
CA ARG A 44 1.84 -18.56 4.73
C ARG A 44 1.38 -19.93 5.21
N ALA A 45 0.45 -19.98 6.18
CA ALA A 45 -0.11 -21.25 6.63
C ALA A 45 -0.97 -21.91 5.53
N VAL A 46 -1.75 -21.12 4.79
CA VAL A 46 -2.52 -21.59 3.63
C VAL A 46 -1.59 -22.09 2.54
N ASP A 47 -0.51 -21.37 2.21
CA ASP A 47 0.48 -21.79 1.20
C ASP A 47 0.97 -23.21 1.52
N VAL A 48 1.39 -23.48 2.76
CA VAL A 48 1.86 -24.81 3.20
C VAL A 48 0.76 -25.88 3.11
N ILE A 49 -0.48 -25.54 3.44
CA ILE A 49 -1.63 -26.46 3.33
C ILE A 49 -2.00 -26.71 1.86
N THR A 50 -1.81 -25.71 1.00
CA THR A 50 -2.22 -25.68 -0.42
C THR A 50 -1.07 -25.97 -1.39
N GLU A 51 0.14 -26.32 -0.94
CA GLU A 51 1.19 -26.86 -1.83
C GLU A 51 0.73 -28.11 -2.62
N LYS A 52 -0.43 -28.70 -2.24
CA LYS A 52 -1.11 -29.78 -2.96
C LYS A 52 -2.21 -29.34 -3.93
N SER A 53 -2.56 -28.06 -3.98
CA SER A 53 -3.65 -27.52 -4.78
C SER A 53 -3.34 -26.09 -5.16
N ASN A 54 -3.03 -25.85 -6.43
CA ASN A 54 -2.80 -24.54 -7.05
C ASN A 54 -4.00 -23.60 -6.78
N SER A 55 -4.01 -22.98 -5.60
CA SER A 55 -5.18 -22.29 -5.05
C SER A 55 -4.97 -20.79 -5.23
N THR A 56 -5.85 -20.18 -6.02
CA THR A 56 -5.95 -18.73 -6.20
C THR A 56 -6.13 -18.04 -4.86
N THR A 57 -5.07 -17.41 -4.36
CA THR A 57 -5.14 -16.54 -3.19
C THR A 57 -6.02 -15.33 -3.53
N SER A 58 -6.96 -15.01 -2.64
CA SER A 58 -7.94 -13.95 -2.84
C SER A 58 -7.26 -12.59 -3.00
N SER A 59 -7.63 -11.84 -4.04
CA SER A 59 -7.16 -10.47 -4.27
C SER A 59 -7.67 -9.56 -3.15
N VAL A 60 -6.74 -8.92 -2.44
CA VAL A 60 -7.07 -7.87 -1.47
C VAL A 60 -7.44 -6.60 -2.24
N GLU A 61 -8.62 -6.04 -1.96
CA GLU A 61 -9.02 -4.77 -2.53
C GLU A 61 -8.08 -3.66 -2.07
N CYS A 62 -7.45 -3.02 -3.05
CA CYS A 62 -6.51 -1.94 -2.83
C CYS A 62 -7.05 -0.70 -3.51
N LEU A 63 -7.31 0.36 -2.74
CA LEU A 63 -7.84 1.60 -3.24
C LEU A 63 -6.70 2.61 -3.39
N ILE A 64 -6.83 3.49 -4.39
CA ILE A 64 -5.95 4.65 -4.51
C ILE A 64 -6.31 5.59 -3.37
N ALA A 65 -5.34 5.87 -2.52
CA ALA A 65 -5.53 6.73 -1.37
C ALA A 65 -5.18 8.20 -1.67
N ALA A 66 -4.13 8.43 -2.46
CA ALA A 66 -3.77 9.78 -2.92
C ALA A 66 -3.03 9.75 -4.26
N GLN A 67 -3.19 10.84 -5.01
CA GLN A 67 -2.44 11.12 -6.24
C GLN A 67 -1.42 12.25 -5.97
N PRO A 68 -0.21 12.18 -6.54
CA PRO A 68 0.80 13.21 -6.35
C PRO A 68 0.38 14.52 -7.01
N ARG A 69 0.56 15.62 -6.31
CA ARG A 69 0.35 16.97 -6.82
C ARG A 69 1.66 17.52 -7.36
N SER A 70 1.73 17.77 -8.67
CA SER A 70 2.98 18.16 -9.35
C SER A 70 3.62 19.44 -8.79
N GLN A 71 2.82 20.34 -8.23
CA GLN A 71 3.28 21.60 -7.64
C GLN A 71 4.13 21.39 -6.38
N TYR A 72 3.81 20.36 -5.58
CA TYR A 72 4.53 20.08 -4.33
C TYR A 72 5.67 19.09 -4.54
N THR A 73 5.52 18.14 -5.47
CA THR A 73 6.59 17.19 -5.82
C THR A 73 7.87 17.90 -6.26
N ALA A 74 7.76 18.96 -7.09
CA ALA A 74 8.93 19.75 -7.50
C ALA A 74 9.61 20.46 -6.31
N GLY A 75 8.83 20.95 -5.34
CA GLY A 75 9.36 21.57 -4.14
C GLY A 75 10.11 20.59 -3.23
N TYR A 76 9.64 19.34 -3.13
CA TYR A 76 10.35 18.28 -2.40
C TYR A 76 11.62 17.80 -3.12
N ASP A 77 11.64 17.84 -4.45
CA ASP A 77 12.80 17.44 -5.26
C ASP A 77 13.96 18.46 -5.13
N GLU A 78 13.65 19.75 -4.96
CA GLU A 78 14.67 20.78 -4.70
C GLU A 78 15.25 20.76 -3.27
N MET A 79 14.62 20.02 -2.35
CA MET A 79 15.06 19.91 -0.95
C MET A 79 15.92 18.67 -0.64
N LEU A 80 16.17 17.82 -1.63
CA LEU A 80 16.99 16.60 -1.55
C LEU A 80 18.38 16.77 -2.18
#